data_AF-A0A9W7YZB5-F1
#
_entry.id   AF-A0A9W7YZB5-F1
#
_cell.length_a   1.000
_cell.length_b   1.000
_cell.length_c   1.000
_cell.angle_alpha   90.00
_cell.angle_beta   90.00
_cell.angle_gamma   90.00
#
_symmetry.space_group_name_H-M   'P 1'
#
loop_
_entity.id
_entity.type
_entity.pdbx_description
1 polymer ?
#
loop_
_entity_poly.entity_id
_entity_poly.type
_entity_poly.pdbx_seq_one_letter_code
_entity_poly.pdbx_strand_id
1 'polypeptide(L)'
;MFGQRLYTAGRATTHQLRFSTHTPRTHVFSRRMVSDTLRKRPVAGTTGQQRAHSTDAGKNKVDGDTSKKNEAGSKRSLTFAIGGVLTLLGVAGYTFMRQPRIDIHGPDIPSSTATAPQTTLAALESVATKRDDARKRLDGLASKERREEAKRLGLLTSDEVDAILEAHERSWYVSTGSDAPRLRVDTNQVSSNAPIEDYLAWSPLASTQFMFGVFDGHAGYMCAEQLSTRLAPMLSESLDAVDKLIAKDGDKLLASNGDKDPVPTDVGGTALQLRREAPGIAWDRIPLALTATFVRMDHELVTDSLAEFQRTRDAATMDALLGPAVSGSCGLVAVVDTEANEVVVANTGDSRALMGVRLGDGRWKAVRLSEDQTADNANETARMTREHPNETSVIHRGRVLGGLMPTRAFGDCRYKWPLDAQRDLFPTLYKRGHRYATTPPNYTTPPYVTARPVIVRHKLGPNDKFVVVATDGLYDQLSDDEVVNTVAQWYDARSAGMEGNSLTTQDENAATHLVRAALSTDRLGRRDDTVIRRLLAIPPPHSRRFRDDISVQIITLNQ
;
A
#
# COMPACT_ATOMS: atom_id res chain seq x y z
N MET A 1 -12.34 39.00 -64.66
CA MET A 1 -13.39 38.11 -65.20
C MET A 1 -13.81 37.17 -64.08
N PHE A 2 -15.10 37.23 -63.71
CA PHE A 2 -15.97 36.26 -62.99
C PHE A 2 -15.35 35.30 -61.95
N GLY A 3 -15.83 35.17 -60.70
CA GLY A 3 -16.99 35.69 -59.94
C GLY A 3 -16.89 35.13 -58.48
N GLN A 4 -17.08 35.97 -57.45
CA GLN A 4 -18.27 36.05 -56.56
C GLN A 4 -18.61 34.77 -55.73
N ARG A 5 -18.46 34.85 -54.38
CA ARG A 5 -19.51 34.90 -53.30
C ARG A 5 -20.17 33.53 -53.01
N LEU A 6 -20.66 33.14 -51.82
CA LEU A 6 -20.63 33.49 -50.39
C LEU A 6 -21.53 32.42 -49.71
N TYR A 7 -21.31 32.13 -48.42
CA TYR A 7 -22.20 31.53 -47.39
C TYR A 7 -22.84 30.13 -47.58
N THR A 8 -22.66 29.27 -46.58
CA THR A 8 -23.77 28.85 -45.67
C THR A 8 -23.24 28.19 -44.38
N ALA A 9 -23.84 28.57 -43.25
CA ALA A 9 -23.71 27.91 -41.95
C ALA A 9 -24.50 26.59 -41.93
N GLY A 10 -23.99 25.57 -41.23
CA GLY A 10 -24.65 24.29 -41.02
C GLY A 10 -24.50 23.84 -39.56
N ARG A 11 -25.65 23.69 -38.89
CA ARG A 11 -25.83 23.20 -37.51
C ARG A 11 -25.61 21.68 -37.41
N ALA A 12 -25.13 21.28 -36.24
CA ALA A 12 -25.43 20.04 -35.48
C ALA A 12 -25.08 18.67 -36.08
N THR A 13 -24.29 17.89 -35.32
CA THR A 13 -24.73 16.57 -34.80
C THR A 13 -23.82 16.11 -33.66
N THR A 14 -24.42 16.01 -32.48
CA THR A 14 -23.95 15.29 -31.29
C THR A 14 -23.95 13.79 -31.60
N HIS A 15 -22.78 13.15 -31.62
CA HIS A 15 -22.72 11.69 -31.63
C HIS A 15 -22.81 11.16 -30.19
N GLN A 16 -24.03 10.79 -29.79
CA GLN A 16 -24.26 9.85 -28.70
C GLN A 16 -23.72 8.47 -29.12
N LEU A 17 -22.66 8.00 -28.47
CA LEU A 17 -22.29 6.59 -28.50
C LEU A 17 -23.23 5.83 -27.56
N ARG A 18 -24.24 5.17 -28.14
CA ARG A 18 -25.02 4.12 -27.49
C ARG A 18 -24.13 2.88 -27.33
N PHE A 19 -23.81 2.51 -26.10
CA PHE A 19 -23.28 1.17 -25.82
C PHE A 19 -24.43 0.17 -25.85
N SER A 20 -24.30 -0.77 -26.78
CA SER A 20 -25.17 -1.94 -26.96
C SER A 20 -24.99 -2.89 -25.77
N THR A 21 -26.12 -3.28 -25.17
CA THR A 21 -26.19 -4.30 -24.12
C THR A 21 -25.83 -5.66 -24.72
N HIS A 22 -24.68 -6.20 -24.35
CA HIS A 22 -24.39 -7.63 -24.44
C HIS A 22 -24.14 -8.16 -23.04
N THR A 23 -25.10 -8.94 -22.55
CA THR A 23 -25.03 -9.77 -21.36
C THR A 23 -24.04 -10.92 -21.60
N PRO A 24 -22.96 -11.06 -20.82
CA PRO A 24 -22.17 -12.28 -20.81
C PRO A 24 -22.87 -13.30 -19.91
N ARG A 25 -23.08 -14.50 -20.47
CA ARG A 25 -23.57 -15.68 -19.75
C ARG A 25 -22.64 -16.01 -18.58
N THR A 26 -23.28 -16.35 -17.46
CA THR A 26 -22.69 -16.92 -16.26
C THR A 26 -21.88 -18.19 -16.58
N HIS A 27 -20.56 -18.11 -16.45
CA HIS A 27 -19.70 -19.30 -16.36
C HIS A 27 -19.37 -19.56 -14.89
N VAL A 28 -20.01 -20.60 -14.35
CA VAL A 28 -19.67 -21.21 -13.06
C VAL A 28 -18.26 -21.78 -13.17
N PHE A 29 -17.27 -21.12 -12.57
CA PHE A 29 -15.92 -21.64 -12.45
C PHE A 29 -15.88 -22.71 -11.35
N SER A 30 -15.91 -23.99 -11.75
CA SER A 30 -15.52 -25.08 -10.86
C SER A 30 -13.99 -25.01 -10.65
N ARG A 31 -13.55 -24.69 -9.43
CA ARG A 31 -12.15 -24.88 -9.01
C ARG A 31 -11.80 -26.37 -9.10
N ARG A 32 -11.08 -26.79 -10.13
CA ARG A 32 -10.48 -28.13 -10.21
C ARG A 32 -9.01 -28.05 -9.76
N MET A 33 -8.72 -28.78 -8.69
CA MET A 33 -7.37 -29.08 -8.22
C MET A 33 -6.57 -29.78 -9.31
N VAL A 34 -5.29 -29.41 -9.47
CA VAL A 34 -4.29 -30.27 -10.08
C VAL A 34 -3.31 -30.64 -8.97
N SER A 35 -3.36 -31.92 -8.58
CA SER A 35 -2.43 -32.51 -7.62
C SER A 35 -1.15 -32.94 -8.35
N ASP A 36 0.00 -32.49 -7.85
CA ASP A 36 1.31 -33.06 -8.18
C ASP A 36 1.34 -34.56 -7.83
N THR A 37 1.57 -35.40 -8.84
CA THR A 37 1.87 -36.82 -8.64
C THR A 37 3.31 -37.07 -9.07
N LEU A 38 4.19 -37.18 -8.08
CA LEU A 38 5.56 -37.67 -8.18
C LEU A 38 5.57 -39.09 -8.80
N ARG A 39 6.36 -39.30 -9.86
CA ARG A 39 6.93 -40.62 -10.19
C ARG A 39 8.45 -40.56 -10.11
N LYS A 40 9.00 -41.41 -9.23
CA LYS A 40 10.43 -41.70 -9.04
C LYS A 40 10.96 -42.67 -10.11
N ARG A 41 12.28 -42.56 -10.33
CA ARG A 41 13.33 -43.60 -10.57
C ARG A 41 14.12 -43.36 -11.88
N PRO A 42 15.38 -43.85 -11.99
CA PRO A 42 16.47 -43.93 -11.00
C PRO A 42 17.84 -43.46 -11.56
N VAL A 43 18.84 -43.60 -10.70
CA VAL A 43 20.27 -43.23 -10.76
C VAL A 43 21.09 -43.92 -11.86
N ALA A 44 22.00 -43.16 -12.48
CA ALA A 44 23.35 -43.55 -12.94
C ALA A 44 24.17 -42.23 -12.95
N GLY A 45 25.38 -42.07 -12.42
CA GLY A 45 26.43 -43.00 -12.06
C GLY A 45 27.65 -42.78 -12.96
N THR A 46 28.48 -41.75 -12.69
CA THR A 46 29.88 -41.70 -13.17
C THR A 46 30.74 -40.70 -12.38
N THR A 47 31.68 -41.31 -11.66
CA THR A 47 33.02 -40.94 -11.16
C THR A 47 33.81 -39.71 -11.67
N GLY A 48 34.63 -39.19 -10.73
CA GLY A 48 35.96 -38.57 -10.95
C GLY A 48 35.95 -37.04 -10.89
N GLN A 49 36.85 -36.32 -10.21
CA GLN A 49 38.15 -36.64 -9.61
C GLN A 49 38.58 -35.44 -8.73
N GLN A 50 39.31 -35.73 -7.65
CA GLN A 50 39.92 -34.74 -6.74
C GLN A 50 41.00 -33.90 -7.43
N ARG A 51 41.23 -32.67 -6.96
CA ARG A 51 42.58 -32.15 -6.67
C ARG A 51 42.56 -30.96 -5.71
N ALA A 52 43.42 -31.06 -4.70
CA ALA A 52 43.78 -30.04 -3.73
C ALA A 52 45.12 -29.38 -4.10
N HIS A 53 45.41 -28.28 -3.39
CA HIS A 53 46.67 -27.52 -3.19
C HIS A 53 46.49 -26.06 -3.58
N SER A 54 47.09 -25.04 -2.94
CA SER A 54 47.64 -24.76 -1.61
C SER A 54 48.28 -23.37 -1.75
N THR A 55 48.14 -22.49 -0.74
CA THR A 55 49.14 -21.50 -0.24
C THR A 55 50.11 -20.83 -1.23
N ASP A 56 50.22 -19.50 -1.21
CA ASP A 56 51.29 -18.83 -0.43
C ASP A 56 51.12 -17.30 -0.35
N ALA A 57 51.76 -16.74 0.66
CA ALA A 57 51.78 -15.37 1.12
C ALA A 57 52.75 -14.45 0.34
N GLY A 58 52.61 -13.14 0.56
CA GLY A 58 53.59 -12.14 0.14
C GLY A 58 53.33 -10.76 0.73
N LYS A 59 53.91 -10.51 1.91
CA LYS A 59 54.03 -9.19 2.56
C LYS A 59 54.85 -8.23 1.68
N ASN A 60 54.55 -6.94 1.74
CA ASN A 60 55.58 -5.92 2.01
C ASN A 60 54.98 -4.62 2.55
N LYS A 61 55.71 -4.07 3.52
CA LYS A 61 55.44 -2.91 4.38
C LYS A 61 56.61 -1.96 4.15
N VAL A 62 56.40 -0.67 3.90
CA VAL A 62 57.34 0.40 4.28
C VAL A 62 56.57 1.69 4.56
N ASP A 63 56.99 2.32 5.66
CA ASP A 63 56.51 3.54 6.31
C ASP A 63 56.83 4.84 5.55
N GLY A 64 56.19 5.95 5.93
CA GLY A 64 56.56 7.30 5.49
C GLY A 64 55.66 8.39 6.09
N ASP A 65 56.28 9.26 6.87
CA ASP A 65 55.72 10.15 7.88
C ASP A 65 55.44 11.60 7.39
N THR A 66 54.72 12.34 8.25
CA THR A 66 54.72 13.81 8.50
C THR A 66 54.22 14.86 7.47
N SER A 67 53.02 15.36 7.77
CA SER A 67 52.70 16.75 8.20
C SER A 67 52.50 17.94 7.22
N LYS A 68 51.38 18.64 7.49
CA LYS A 68 51.14 20.11 7.56
C LYS A 68 50.84 20.94 6.30
N LYS A 69 49.58 21.42 6.32
CA LYS A 69 49.10 22.83 6.39
C LYS A 69 48.68 23.59 5.11
N ASN A 70 47.47 24.15 5.28
CA ASN A 70 46.93 25.46 4.85
C ASN A 70 46.48 25.61 3.38
N GLU A 71 45.48 26.42 3.02
CA GLU A 71 44.25 26.96 3.63
C GLU A 71 43.61 27.83 2.52
N ALA A 72 42.33 28.18 2.67
CA ALA A 72 41.54 29.17 1.91
C ALA A 72 41.09 28.77 0.49
N GLY A 73 39.84 28.96 0.07
CA GLY A 73 38.67 29.57 0.69
C GLY A 73 37.66 29.88 -0.42
N SER A 74 36.36 29.68 -0.13
CA SER A 74 35.17 30.36 -0.71
C SER A 74 34.01 29.37 -0.79
N LYS A 75 33.12 29.41 0.21
CA LYS A 75 31.76 28.88 0.07
C LYS A 75 30.78 29.95 0.52
N ARG A 76 29.91 30.33 -0.41
CA ARG A 76 28.72 31.15 -0.19
C ARG A 76 27.71 30.33 0.62
N SER A 77 27.12 31.04 1.57
CA SER A 77 26.08 30.63 2.52
C SER A 77 24.93 29.84 1.88
N LEU A 78 24.61 28.68 2.45
CA LEU A 78 23.33 27.98 2.25
C LEU A 78 22.74 27.75 3.64
N THR A 79 21.64 28.46 3.90
CA THR A 79 20.88 28.40 5.14
C THR A 79 20.17 27.05 5.23
N PHE A 80 20.68 26.13 6.05
CA PHE A 80 19.96 24.93 6.46
C PHE A 80 19.10 25.25 7.69
N ALA A 81 17.79 25.06 7.59
CA ALA A 81 16.91 24.98 8.75
C ALA A 81 17.16 23.63 9.44
N ILE A 82 17.81 23.70 10.60
CA ILE A 82 18.00 22.60 11.54
C ILE A 82 16.75 22.50 12.42
N GLY A 83 16.21 21.29 12.53
CA GLY A 83 15.34 20.87 13.63
C GLY A 83 15.03 19.37 13.44
N GLY A 84 15.44 18.44 14.27
CA GLY A 84 16.19 18.50 15.52
C GLY A 84 16.71 17.10 15.85
N VAL A 85 17.80 17.10 16.61
CA VAL A 85 18.68 16.00 16.97
C VAL A 85 18.02 14.99 17.92
N LEU A 86 18.29 13.70 17.72
CA LEU A 86 18.41 12.72 18.80
C LEU A 86 19.53 11.73 18.46
N THR A 87 20.75 12.09 18.89
CA THR A 87 22.00 11.35 18.72
C THR A 87 22.08 10.19 19.72
N LEU A 88 22.42 9.02 19.18
CA LEU A 88 23.08 7.84 19.78
C LEU A 88 22.97 7.59 21.29
N LEU A 89 22.32 6.46 21.62
CA LEU A 89 22.81 5.50 22.60
C LEU A 89 22.61 4.06 22.09
N GLY A 90 23.71 3.32 21.95
CA GLY A 90 23.73 1.86 22.20
C GLY A 90 23.47 0.90 21.03
N VAL A 91 24.55 0.48 20.37
CA VAL A 91 24.68 -0.54 19.31
C VAL A 91 24.42 -1.99 19.80
N ALA A 92 23.41 -2.25 20.64
CA ALA A 92 23.12 -3.61 21.11
C ALA A 92 21.65 -3.94 21.43
N GLY A 93 20.69 -3.08 21.02
CA GLY A 93 19.28 -3.21 21.46
C GLY A 93 18.22 -3.09 20.37
N TYR A 94 18.56 -3.22 19.08
CA TYR A 94 17.59 -3.03 17.99
C TYR A 94 16.65 -4.24 17.76
N THR A 95 16.84 -5.34 18.50
CA THR A 95 16.13 -6.60 18.25
C THR A 95 14.93 -6.89 19.16
N PHE A 96 14.50 -6.02 20.10
CA PHE A 96 13.32 -6.39 20.91
C PHE A 96 12.44 -5.30 21.56
N MET A 97 12.67 -3.99 21.43
CA MET A 97 11.83 -3.01 22.17
C MET A 97 11.51 -1.70 21.44
N ARG A 98 10.70 -1.81 20.39
CA ARG A 98 9.60 -0.88 20.05
C ARG A 98 8.83 -1.58 18.93
N GLN A 99 7.68 -2.16 19.24
CA GLN A 99 6.73 -2.43 18.16
C GLN A 99 6.44 -1.08 17.49
N PRO A 100 6.47 -0.96 16.16
CA PRO A 100 5.93 0.23 15.51
C PRO A 100 4.53 0.41 16.08
N ARG A 101 4.24 1.62 16.57
CA ARG A 101 2.90 1.88 17.09
C ARG A 101 1.94 1.64 15.94
N ILE A 102 0.96 0.76 16.15
CA ILE A 102 -0.21 0.60 15.28
C ILE A 102 -1.12 1.81 15.58
N ASP A 103 -0.57 3.01 15.36
CA ASP A 103 -1.25 4.28 15.49
C ASP A 103 -1.52 4.74 14.07
N ILE A 104 -2.80 4.97 13.77
CA ILE A 104 -3.21 5.64 12.54
C ILE A 104 -2.57 7.04 12.59
N HIS A 105 -1.84 7.42 11.56
CA HIS A 105 -1.22 8.74 11.52
C HIS A 105 -2.26 9.79 11.09
N GLY A 106 -2.49 10.80 11.93
CA GLY A 106 -3.34 11.97 11.65
C GLY A 106 -3.50 12.92 12.84
N PRO A 107 -3.81 14.21 12.62
CA PRO A 107 -4.14 15.14 13.70
C PRO A 107 -5.47 14.72 14.33
N ASP A 108 -5.55 14.71 15.66
CA ASP A 108 -6.81 14.56 16.40
C ASP A 108 -7.56 13.22 16.27
N ILE A 109 -6.89 12.12 15.94
CA ILE A 109 -7.45 10.81 16.28
C ILE A 109 -7.50 10.77 17.81
N PRO A 110 -8.67 10.51 18.43
CA PRO A 110 -8.71 10.31 19.86
C PRO A 110 -7.68 9.24 20.20
N SER A 111 -6.59 9.62 20.85
CA SER A 111 -5.74 8.62 21.49
C SER A 111 -6.67 7.80 22.37
N SER A 112 -6.61 6.48 22.24
CA SER A 112 -7.29 5.55 23.14
C SER A 112 -6.69 5.74 24.54
N THR A 113 -7.06 6.85 25.19
CA THR A 113 -6.67 7.22 26.55
C THR A 113 -7.56 6.49 27.56
N ALA A 114 -8.63 5.85 27.08
CA ALA A 114 -9.28 4.80 27.82
C ALA A 114 -8.30 3.62 27.94
N THR A 115 -7.82 3.39 29.16
CA THR A 115 -7.19 2.11 29.52
C THR A 115 -8.18 1.02 29.17
N ALA A 116 -7.78 0.06 28.34
CA ALA A 116 -8.63 -1.07 28.00
C ALA A 116 -9.17 -1.70 29.29
N PRO A 117 -10.44 -2.17 29.32
CA PRO A 117 -10.99 -2.85 30.49
C PRO A 117 -10.04 -3.93 31.00
N GLN A 118 -9.95 -4.13 32.33
CA GLN A 118 -9.07 -5.16 32.90
C GLN A 118 -9.34 -6.55 32.33
N THR A 119 -10.59 -6.84 31.97
CA THR A 119 -11.01 -8.07 31.30
C THR A 119 -10.38 -8.21 29.91
N THR A 120 -10.35 -7.15 29.11
CA THR A 120 -9.70 -7.10 27.79
C THR A 120 -8.19 -7.30 27.92
N LEU A 121 -7.55 -6.65 28.90
CA LEU A 121 -6.11 -6.82 29.16
C LEU A 121 -5.78 -8.27 29.56
N ALA A 122 -6.56 -8.88 30.46
CA ALA A 122 -6.38 -10.27 30.87
C ALA A 122 -6.58 -11.25 29.69
N ALA A 123 -7.55 -10.98 28.81
CA ALA A 123 -7.77 -11.77 27.60
C ALA A 123 -6.56 -11.66 26.64
N LEU A 124 -6.00 -10.47 26.44
CA LEU A 124 -4.79 -10.27 25.62
C LEU A 124 -3.55 -10.98 26.21
N GLU A 125 -3.38 -10.96 27.53
CA GLU A 125 -2.32 -11.72 28.22
C GLU A 125 -2.49 -13.24 28.04
N SER A 126 -3.72 -13.74 28.12
CA SER A 126 -4.04 -15.14 27.82
C SER A 126 -3.70 -15.50 26.37
N VAL A 127 -4.08 -14.63 25.41
CA VAL A 127 -3.73 -14.78 23.98
C VAL A 127 -2.22 -14.84 23.79
N ALA A 128 -1.46 -13.93 24.43
CA ALA A 128 0.00 -13.91 24.34
C ALA A 128 0.60 -15.23 24.81
N THR A 129 0.16 -15.73 25.96
CA THR A 129 0.60 -17.03 26.52
C THR A 129 0.32 -18.18 25.56
N LYS A 130 -0.91 -18.28 25.03
CA LYS A 130 -1.30 -19.32 24.06
C LYS A 130 -0.49 -19.25 22.78
N ARG A 131 -0.21 -18.04 22.29
CA ARG A 131 0.59 -17.80 21.08
C ARG A 131 2.06 -18.15 21.29
N ASP A 132 2.63 -17.92 22.47
CA ASP A 132 3.99 -18.33 22.81
C ASP A 132 4.13 -19.86 22.85
N ASP A 133 3.17 -20.55 23.44
CA ASP A 133 3.16 -22.01 23.43
C ASP A 133 2.91 -22.59 22.03
N ALA A 134 2.05 -21.97 21.24
CA ALA A 134 1.87 -22.32 19.83
C ALA A 134 3.18 -22.15 19.05
N ARG A 135 3.94 -21.08 19.29
CA ARG A 135 5.23 -20.84 18.63
C ARG A 135 6.23 -21.94 18.96
N LYS A 136 6.37 -22.33 20.24
CA LYS A 136 7.24 -23.44 20.66
C LYS A 136 6.90 -24.76 19.95
N ARG A 137 5.62 -25.02 19.67
CA ARG A 137 5.16 -26.22 18.95
C ARG A 137 5.43 -26.17 17.45
N LEU A 138 5.39 -24.98 16.85
CA LEU A 138 5.48 -24.79 15.40
C LEU A 138 6.90 -24.56 14.90
N ASP A 139 7.77 -24.01 15.74
CA ASP A 139 9.15 -23.71 15.40
C ASP A 139 9.96 -24.99 15.09
N GLY A 140 10.87 -24.88 14.11
CA GLY A 140 11.67 -26.02 13.66
C GLY A 140 10.93 -27.05 12.79
N LEU A 141 9.59 -27.08 12.78
CA LEU A 141 8.82 -28.02 11.96
C LEU A 141 8.97 -27.73 10.46
N ALA A 142 8.97 -28.79 9.65
CA ALA A 142 8.90 -28.66 8.20
C ALA A 142 7.56 -28.05 7.76
N SER A 143 7.53 -27.44 6.57
CA SER A 143 6.37 -26.71 6.04
C SER A 143 5.04 -27.47 6.13
N LYS A 144 5.04 -28.77 5.78
CA LYS A 144 3.85 -29.62 5.79
C LYS A 144 3.41 -29.98 7.21
N GLU A 145 4.36 -30.38 8.06
CA GLU A 145 4.11 -30.76 9.46
C GLU A 145 3.58 -29.58 10.25
N ARG A 146 4.19 -28.42 10.08
CA ARG A 146 3.75 -27.16 10.68
C ARG A 146 2.31 -26.82 10.34
N ARG A 147 1.89 -27.05 9.09
CA ARG A 147 0.51 -26.79 8.66
C ARG A 147 -0.48 -27.72 9.35
N GLU A 148 -0.14 -28.99 9.53
CA GLU A 148 -0.99 -29.93 10.27
C GLU A 148 -1.00 -29.63 11.76
N GLU A 149 0.15 -29.25 12.34
CA GLU A 149 0.26 -28.89 13.75
C GLU A 149 -0.51 -27.61 14.09
N ALA A 150 -0.49 -26.60 13.21
CA ALA A 150 -1.28 -25.38 13.36
C ALA A 150 -2.79 -25.66 13.46
N LYS A 151 -3.30 -26.69 12.76
CA LYS A 151 -4.72 -27.10 12.86
C LYS A 151 -5.05 -27.76 14.20
N ARG A 152 -4.05 -28.22 14.95
CA ARG A 152 -4.18 -28.88 16.27
C ARG A 152 -3.94 -27.92 17.44
N LEU A 153 -3.71 -26.65 17.17
CA LEU A 153 -3.70 -25.63 18.22
C LEU A 153 -5.10 -25.51 18.84
N GLY A 154 -5.13 -25.18 20.14
CA GLY A 154 -6.37 -24.87 20.83
C GLY A 154 -7.03 -23.63 20.22
N LEU A 155 -8.35 -23.59 20.26
CA LEU A 155 -9.11 -22.42 19.82
C LEU A 155 -9.01 -21.31 20.89
N LEU A 156 -9.01 -20.06 20.43
CA LEU A 156 -9.26 -18.93 21.33
C LEU A 156 -10.73 -18.94 21.81
N THR A 157 -10.99 -18.31 22.96
CA THR A 157 -12.35 -18.03 23.43
C THR A 157 -12.97 -16.87 22.65
N SER A 158 -14.27 -16.62 22.79
CA SER A 158 -14.91 -15.42 22.21
C SER A 158 -14.25 -14.15 22.74
N ASP A 159 -14.13 -14.03 24.06
CA ASP A 159 -13.55 -12.86 24.73
C ASP A 159 -12.10 -12.59 24.27
N GLU A 160 -11.32 -13.63 23.98
CA GLU A 160 -9.96 -13.49 23.43
C GLU A 160 -9.97 -13.01 21.98
N VAL A 161 -10.95 -13.42 21.17
CA VAL A 161 -11.14 -12.91 19.81
C VAL A 161 -11.56 -11.45 19.86
N ASP A 162 -12.55 -11.12 20.69
CA ASP A 162 -13.06 -9.77 20.86
C ASP A 162 -11.94 -8.82 21.32
N ALA A 163 -11.15 -9.23 22.30
CA ALA A 163 -10.02 -8.44 22.78
C ALA A 163 -8.95 -8.18 21.70
N ILE A 164 -8.70 -9.13 20.79
CA ILE A 164 -7.79 -8.92 19.65
C ILE A 164 -8.38 -7.90 18.67
N LEU A 165 -9.67 -8.04 18.35
CA LEU A 165 -10.34 -7.17 17.38
C LEU A 165 -10.52 -5.74 17.91
N GLU A 166 -10.80 -5.57 19.20
CA GLU A 166 -10.99 -4.27 19.84
C GLU A 166 -9.67 -3.52 20.07
N ALA A 167 -8.53 -4.22 20.12
CA ALA A 167 -7.23 -3.62 20.43
C ALA A 167 -6.85 -2.45 19.49
N HIS A 168 -7.23 -2.54 18.22
CA HIS A 168 -6.95 -1.54 17.18
C HIS A 168 -8.22 -0.91 16.59
N GLU A 169 -9.37 -1.14 17.23
CA GLU A 169 -10.61 -0.49 16.86
C GLU A 169 -10.53 1.02 17.14
N ARG A 170 -10.87 1.84 16.14
CA ARG A 170 -11.02 3.30 16.30
C ARG A 170 -12.25 3.78 15.54
N SER A 171 -12.98 4.71 16.15
CA SER A 171 -14.14 5.39 15.56
C SER A 171 -14.06 6.87 15.86
N TRP A 172 -14.27 7.74 14.87
CA TRP A 172 -14.37 9.19 15.08
C TRP A 172 -15.31 9.84 14.08
N TYR A 173 -15.67 11.09 14.34
CA TYR A 173 -16.50 11.90 13.46
C TYR A 173 -15.68 13.06 12.90
N VAL A 174 -15.90 13.36 11.62
CA VAL A 174 -15.34 14.54 10.96
C VAL A 174 -16.48 15.52 10.71
N SER A 175 -16.33 16.74 11.23
CA SER A 175 -17.31 17.83 11.04
C SER A 175 -16.78 18.86 10.06
N THR A 176 -17.62 19.29 9.14
CA THR A 176 -17.29 20.25 8.07
C THR A 176 -17.96 21.60 8.32
N GLY A 177 -17.82 22.18 9.52
CA GLY A 177 -18.63 23.36 9.90
C GLY A 177 -20.10 23.00 10.22
N SER A 178 -20.95 24.01 10.44
CA SER A 178 -22.30 23.85 11.04
C SER A 178 -23.33 23.13 10.17
N ASP A 179 -23.16 23.13 8.84
CA ASP A 179 -24.21 22.73 7.89
C ASP A 179 -23.80 21.65 6.87
N ALA A 180 -22.61 21.06 6.99
CA ALA A 180 -22.07 20.14 5.99
C ALA A 180 -21.96 18.68 6.48
N PRO A 181 -21.80 17.71 5.56
CA PRO A 181 -21.89 16.28 5.85
C PRO A 181 -20.97 15.86 6.99
N ARG A 182 -21.53 15.13 7.95
CA ARG A 182 -20.75 14.51 9.01
C ARG A 182 -20.19 13.20 8.49
N LEU A 183 -18.88 13.05 8.41
CA LEU A 183 -18.31 11.73 8.14
C LEU A 183 -18.20 10.99 9.46
N ARG A 184 -18.59 9.72 9.50
CA ARG A 184 -18.15 8.80 10.55
C ARG A 184 -17.09 7.90 9.97
N VAL A 185 -15.95 7.81 10.64
CA VAL A 185 -14.82 7.00 10.20
C VAL A 185 -14.59 5.90 11.23
N ASP A 186 -14.66 4.67 10.76
CA ASP A 186 -14.43 3.46 11.55
C ASP A 186 -13.24 2.71 10.95
N THR A 187 -12.25 2.35 11.76
CA THR A 187 -11.05 1.66 11.31
C THR A 187 -10.67 0.50 12.21
N ASN A 188 -10.02 -0.52 11.64
CA ASN A 188 -9.42 -1.59 12.42
C ASN A 188 -8.23 -2.22 11.66
N GLN A 189 -7.29 -2.82 12.40
CA GLN A 189 -6.15 -3.57 11.87
C GLN A 189 -5.95 -4.87 12.64
N VAL A 190 -5.75 -5.97 11.91
CA VAL A 190 -5.38 -7.27 12.47
C VAL A 190 -4.11 -7.78 11.82
N SER A 191 -3.07 -7.97 12.63
CA SER A 191 -1.78 -8.42 12.15
C SER A 191 -1.70 -9.94 11.93
N SER A 192 -0.98 -10.29 10.88
CA SER A 192 -0.44 -11.60 10.51
C SER A 192 1.09 -11.59 10.56
N ASN A 193 1.73 -10.46 10.31
CA ASN A 193 3.16 -10.25 10.48
C ASN A 193 3.47 -9.61 11.85
N ALA A 194 4.71 -9.76 12.30
CA ALA A 194 5.22 -9.06 13.48
C ALA A 194 6.65 -8.57 13.18
N PRO A 195 6.86 -7.25 13.02
CA PRO A 195 5.83 -6.19 12.99
C PRO A 195 4.80 -6.37 11.86
N ILE A 196 3.61 -5.76 12.01
CA ILE A 196 2.63 -5.64 10.93
C ILE A 196 3.27 -4.82 9.79
N GLU A 197 2.96 -5.16 8.53
CA GLU A 197 3.48 -4.43 7.37
C GLU A 197 2.45 -3.42 6.83
N ASP A 198 1.16 -3.57 7.16
CA ASP A 198 0.10 -2.62 6.84
C ASP A 198 0.09 -1.35 7.71
N TYR A 199 -0.21 -0.20 7.09
CA TYR A 199 -0.43 1.08 7.76
C TYR A 199 -1.70 1.79 7.28
N LEU A 200 -2.28 2.57 8.19
CA LEU A 200 -3.40 3.47 7.93
C LEU A 200 -2.95 4.92 8.12
N ALA A 201 -3.50 5.82 7.30
CA ALA A 201 -3.37 7.26 7.52
C ALA A 201 -4.69 7.98 7.27
N TRP A 202 -4.86 9.12 7.95
CA TRP A 202 -5.93 10.06 7.66
C TRP A 202 -5.42 11.50 7.84
N SER A 203 -5.96 12.45 7.09
CA SER A 203 -5.61 13.85 7.27
C SER A 203 -6.67 14.80 6.69
N PRO A 204 -7.05 15.89 7.39
CA PRO A 204 -7.74 17.00 6.75
C PRO A 204 -6.76 17.75 5.83
N LEU A 205 -7.11 17.85 4.55
CA LEU A 205 -6.35 18.61 3.56
C LEU A 205 -6.83 20.06 3.46
N ALA A 206 -8.13 20.27 3.67
CA ALA A 206 -8.79 21.57 3.75
C ALA A 206 -10.04 21.46 4.65
N SER A 207 -10.82 22.54 4.76
CA SER A 207 -12.07 22.54 5.56
C SER A 207 -13.10 21.50 5.13
N THR A 208 -13.07 21.11 3.84
CA THR A 208 -14.06 20.23 3.19
C THR A 208 -13.41 19.02 2.51
N GLN A 209 -12.07 18.91 2.56
CA GLN A 209 -11.30 17.87 1.88
C GLN A 209 -10.56 17.00 2.89
N PHE A 210 -10.79 15.68 2.84
CA PHE A 210 -10.22 14.72 3.78
C PHE A 210 -9.56 13.57 3.04
N MET A 211 -8.31 13.27 3.40
CA MET A 211 -7.55 12.13 2.91
C MET A 211 -7.73 10.91 3.83
N PHE A 212 -7.92 9.75 3.23
CA PHE A 212 -7.87 8.43 3.88
C PHE A 212 -6.93 7.53 3.08
N GLY A 213 -5.92 6.95 3.73
CA GLY A 213 -4.89 6.14 3.09
C GLY A 213 -4.75 4.76 3.73
N VAL A 214 -4.59 3.74 2.89
CA VAL A 214 -4.20 2.39 3.29
C VAL A 214 -2.94 2.02 2.54
N PHE A 215 -1.95 1.48 3.25
CA PHE A 215 -0.64 1.12 2.72
C PHE A 215 -0.32 -0.31 3.10
N ASP A 216 -0.38 -1.21 2.13
CA ASP A 216 -0.05 -2.63 2.28
C ASP A 216 1.46 -2.78 2.11
N GLY A 217 2.17 -3.12 3.17
CA GLY A 217 3.62 -3.24 3.14
C GLY A 217 4.06 -4.66 2.80
N HIS A 218 5.18 -4.78 2.11
CA HIS A 218 5.82 -6.07 1.89
C HIS A 218 7.34 -5.97 1.90
N ALA A 219 7.98 -7.10 2.18
CA ALA A 219 9.43 -7.18 2.31
C ALA A 219 9.99 -6.30 3.44
N GLY A 220 9.18 -6.04 4.47
CA GLY A 220 9.44 -5.09 5.55
C GLY A 220 8.39 -3.98 5.58
N TYR A 221 8.22 -3.39 6.76
CA TYR A 221 7.21 -2.35 7.03
C TYR A 221 7.65 -0.93 6.64
N MET A 222 8.95 -0.72 6.38
CA MET A 222 9.56 0.62 6.35
C MET A 222 9.00 1.51 5.23
N CYS A 223 8.67 0.95 4.07
CA CYS A 223 8.07 1.70 2.96
C CYS A 223 6.68 2.23 3.36
N ALA A 224 5.79 1.33 3.82
CA ALA A 224 4.43 1.67 4.26
C ALA A 224 4.42 2.67 5.44
N GLU A 225 5.38 2.56 6.36
CA GLU A 225 5.58 3.52 7.45
C GLU A 225 5.93 4.92 6.93
N GLN A 226 6.81 5.03 5.93
CA GLN A 226 7.12 6.32 5.31
C GLN A 226 5.91 6.92 4.58
N LEU A 227 5.13 6.09 3.87
CA LEU A 227 3.91 6.55 3.18
C LEU A 227 2.88 7.09 4.17
N SER A 228 2.58 6.34 5.24
CA SER A 228 1.56 6.72 6.21
C SER A 228 1.88 8.02 6.96
N THR A 229 3.16 8.36 7.11
CA THR A 229 3.59 9.57 7.83
C THR A 229 3.79 10.79 6.93
N ARG A 230 4.26 10.61 5.68
CA ARG A 230 4.71 11.72 4.82
C ARG A 230 3.78 12.05 3.67
N LEU A 231 2.95 11.11 3.23
CA LEU A 231 2.15 11.30 2.01
C LEU A 231 1.11 12.41 2.16
N ALA A 232 0.45 12.52 3.32
CA ALA A 232 -0.55 13.56 3.57
C ALA A 232 0.05 14.98 3.54
N PRO A 233 1.12 15.29 4.30
CA PRO A 233 1.83 16.58 4.16
C PRO A 233 2.27 16.88 2.72
N MET A 234 2.86 15.91 2.02
CA MET A 234 3.28 16.10 0.62
C MET A 234 2.10 16.32 -0.34
N LEU A 235 0.94 15.74 -0.05
CA LEU A 235 -0.29 15.97 -0.82
C LEU A 235 -0.78 17.41 -0.63
N SER A 236 -0.78 17.94 0.59
CA SER A 236 -1.11 19.34 0.84
C SER A 236 -0.18 20.29 0.08
N GLU A 237 1.14 20.03 0.09
CA GLU A 237 2.11 20.81 -0.70
C GLU A 237 1.84 20.70 -2.21
N SER A 238 1.46 19.51 -2.68
CA SER A 238 1.15 19.27 -4.09
C SER A 238 -0.11 20.01 -4.53
N LEU A 239 -1.14 20.06 -3.67
CA LEU A 239 -2.36 20.81 -3.93
C LEU A 239 -2.07 22.31 -4.06
N ASP A 240 -1.28 22.88 -3.14
CA ASP A 240 -0.84 24.28 -3.20
C ASP A 240 -0.02 24.59 -4.45
N ALA A 241 0.87 23.66 -4.85
CA ALA A 241 1.67 23.81 -6.05
C ALA A 241 0.80 23.79 -7.31
N VAL A 242 -0.16 22.87 -7.39
CA VAL A 242 -1.11 22.76 -8.50
C VAL A 242 -2.01 23.98 -8.59
N ASP A 243 -2.49 24.54 -7.48
CA ASP A 243 -3.28 25.77 -7.47
C ASP A 243 -2.52 26.95 -8.08
N LYS A 244 -1.24 27.10 -7.71
CA LYS A 244 -0.36 28.13 -8.30
C LYS A 244 -0.13 27.92 -9.79
N LEU A 245 -0.07 26.67 -10.25
CA LEU A 245 0.10 26.32 -11.67
C LEU A 245 -1.17 26.58 -12.48
N ILE A 246 -2.35 26.28 -11.92
CA ILE A 246 -3.64 26.53 -12.57
C ILE A 246 -3.92 28.03 -12.64
N ALA A 247 -3.67 28.78 -11.56
CA ALA A 247 -3.93 30.22 -11.48
C ALA A 247 -3.08 31.09 -12.42
N LYS A 248 -1.93 30.60 -12.92
CA LYS A 248 -0.95 31.39 -13.68
C LYS A 248 -1.07 31.34 -15.21
N ASP A 249 -2.17 30.85 -15.78
CA ASP A 249 -2.23 30.42 -17.20
C ASP A 249 -1.04 29.50 -17.50
N GLY A 250 -1.14 28.22 -17.12
CA GLY A 250 -0.05 27.24 -17.21
C GLY A 250 0.72 27.21 -18.55
N ASP A 251 0.12 27.68 -19.64
CA ASP A 251 0.75 27.86 -20.95
C ASP A 251 1.93 28.83 -20.95
N LYS A 252 1.92 29.92 -20.14
CA LYS A 252 3.03 30.87 -20.10
C LYS A 252 4.27 30.32 -19.40
N LEU A 253 4.09 29.47 -18.38
CA LEU A 253 5.19 28.76 -17.69
C LEU A 253 5.73 27.58 -18.50
N LEU A 254 4.87 26.91 -19.29
CA LEU A 254 5.29 25.88 -20.25
C LEU A 254 6.12 26.46 -21.39
N ALA A 255 5.79 27.67 -21.85
CA ALA A 255 6.49 28.37 -22.93
C ALA A 255 7.77 29.11 -22.50
N SER A 256 7.92 29.49 -21.23
CA SER A 256 9.06 30.30 -20.77
C SER A 256 10.30 29.51 -20.34
N ASN A 257 10.18 28.19 -20.12
CA ASN A 257 11.32 27.31 -19.83
C ASN A 257 11.76 26.60 -21.11
N GLY A 258 12.54 27.30 -21.93
CA GLY A 258 13.16 26.73 -23.13
C GLY A 258 14.07 25.54 -22.80
N ASP A 259 13.96 24.47 -23.60
CA ASP A 259 14.88 23.32 -23.83
C ASP A 259 15.61 22.65 -22.66
N LYS A 260 15.39 23.05 -21.42
CA LYS A 260 15.85 22.34 -20.23
C LYS A 260 14.64 21.64 -19.64
N ASP A 261 14.60 20.32 -19.79
CA ASP A 261 13.66 19.49 -19.07
C ASP A 261 13.74 19.85 -17.58
N PRO A 262 12.64 20.29 -16.95
CA PRO A 262 12.64 20.53 -15.52
C PRO A 262 12.95 19.19 -14.85
N VAL A 263 14.12 19.11 -14.20
CA VAL A 263 14.42 17.98 -13.34
C VAL A 263 13.37 18.00 -12.22
N PRO A 264 12.58 16.93 -12.02
CA PRO A 264 11.48 16.91 -11.05
C PRO A 264 12.00 16.86 -9.60
N THR A 265 12.61 17.95 -9.14
CA THR A 265 13.20 18.05 -7.81
C THR A 265 12.17 18.40 -6.73
N ASP A 266 10.97 18.83 -7.12
CA ASP A 266 9.87 19.13 -6.22
C ASP A 266 8.50 18.77 -6.85
N VAL A 267 7.44 18.83 -6.03
CA VAL A 267 6.07 18.48 -6.44
C VAL A 267 5.55 19.33 -7.60
N GLY A 268 5.92 20.61 -7.67
CA GLY A 268 5.50 21.52 -8.74
C GLY A 268 6.19 21.19 -10.08
N GLY A 269 7.48 20.85 -10.03
CA GLY A 269 8.23 20.33 -11.17
C GLY A 269 7.64 19.02 -11.70
N THR A 270 7.31 18.08 -10.80
CA THR A 270 6.63 16.83 -11.17
C THR A 270 5.26 17.09 -11.80
N ALA A 271 4.43 17.96 -11.23
CA ALA A 271 3.13 18.32 -11.80
C ALA A 271 3.26 18.94 -13.20
N LEU A 272 4.28 19.78 -13.43
CA LEU A 272 4.55 20.36 -14.74
C LEU A 272 4.98 19.30 -15.76
N GLN A 273 5.85 18.36 -15.36
CA GLN A 273 6.23 17.22 -16.20
C GLN A 273 5.00 16.40 -16.59
N LEU A 274 4.14 16.05 -15.64
CA LEU A 274 2.91 15.27 -15.88
C LEU A 274 1.99 15.95 -16.91
N ARG A 275 1.86 17.28 -16.86
CA ARG A 275 1.09 18.05 -17.86
C ARG A 275 1.74 17.99 -19.25
N ARG A 276 3.08 18.01 -19.33
CA ARG A 276 3.82 17.90 -20.59
C ARG A 276 3.73 16.52 -21.22
N GLU A 277 3.73 15.47 -20.41
CA GLU A 277 3.59 14.08 -20.87
C GLU A 277 2.22 13.80 -21.50
N ALA A 278 1.20 14.57 -21.13
CA ALA A 278 -0.16 14.41 -21.61
C ALA A 278 -0.79 15.75 -22.06
N PRO A 279 -0.29 16.37 -23.15
CA PRO A 279 -0.64 17.75 -23.54
C PRO A 279 -2.09 17.95 -24.01
N GLY A 280 -2.92 16.91 -24.04
CA GLY A 280 -4.35 16.97 -24.35
C GLY A 280 -5.26 16.57 -23.19
N ILE A 281 -4.70 16.21 -22.03
CA ILE A 281 -5.48 15.87 -20.84
C ILE A 281 -5.71 17.13 -20.03
N ALA A 282 -6.96 17.54 -19.88
CA ALA A 282 -7.35 18.54 -18.90
C ALA A 282 -7.18 17.91 -17.51
N TRP A 283 -6.12 18.32 -16.82
CA TRP A 283 -5.82 17.87 -15.47
C TRP A 283 -6.64 18.67 -14.46
N ASP A 284 -7.47 17.97 -13.68
CA ASP A 284 -8.11 18.55 -12.50
C ASP A 284 -7.14 18.63 -11.33
N ARG A 285 -7.44 19.55 -10.40
CA ARG A 285 -6.60 19.87 -9.23
C ARG A 285 -6.19 18.64 -8.41
N ILE A 286 -7.16 17.90 -7.87
CA ILE A 286 -6.89 16.76 -6.97
C ILE A 286 -6.20 15.58 -7.69
N PRO A 287 -6.67 15.11 -8.87
CA PRO A 287 -5.96 14.07 -9.63
C PRO A 287 -4.50 14.39 -9.95
N LEU A 288 -4.21 15.63 -10.37
CA LEU A 288 -2.83 16.04 -10.67
C LEU A 288 -1.97 16.07 -9.42
N ALA A 289 -2.49 16.64 -8.33
CA ALA A 289 -1.78 16.67 -7.05
C ALA A 289 -1.47 15.26 -6.55
N LEU A 290 -2.46 14.36 -6.49
CA LEU A 290 -2.27 12.96 -6.09
C LEU A 290 -1.21 12.25 -6.95
N THR A 291 -1.29 12.39 -8.27
CA THR A 291 -0.32 11.77 -9.18
C THR A 291 1.10 12.31 -8.95
N ALA A 292 1.23 13.63 -8.79
CA ALA A 292 2.51 14.28 -8.50
C ALA A 292 3.08 13.85 -7.14
N THR A 293 2.24 13.78 -6.10
CA THR A 293 2.64 13.32 -4.76
C THR A 293 3.16 11.90 -4.79
N PHE A 294 2.44 10.97 -5.43
CA PHE A 294 2.83 9.56 -5.50
C PHE A 294 4.17 9.39 -6.23
N VAL A 295 4.32 10.03 -7.40
CA VAL A 295 5.57 9.98 -8.17
C VAL A 295 6.72 10.60 -7.40
N ARG A 296 6.51 11.75 -6.74
CA ARG A 296 7.55 12.43 -5.96
C ARG A 296 7.96 11.63 -4.73
N MET A 297 6.99 11.09 -3.97
CA MET A 297 7.27 10.29 -2.78
C MET A 297 8.12 9.06 -3.14
N ASP A 298 7.77 8.34 -4.20
CA ASP A 298 8.57 7.21 -4.66
C ASP A 298 9.96 7.62 -5.15
N HIS A 299 10.07 8.75 -5.85
CA HIS A 299 11.36 9.30 -6.27
C HIS A 299 12.26 9.61 -5.07
N GLU A 300 11.71 10.18 -4.00
CA GLU A 300 12.45 10.44 -2.76
C GLU A 300 12.89 9.15 -2.07
N LEU A 301 11.98 8.17 -1.97
CA LEU A 301 12.27 6.88 -1.33
C LEU A 301 13.29 6.07 -2.11
N VAL A 302 13.27 6.09 -3.45
CA VAL A 302 14.06 5.18 -4.29
C VAL A 302 15.28 5.86 -4.89
N THR A 303 15.13 7.05 -5.48
CA THR A 303 16.20 7.72 -6.24
C THR A 303 17.03 8.63 -5.37
N ASP A 304 16.39 9.54 -4.62
CA ASP A 304 17.11 10.54 -3.81
C ASP A 304 17.85 9.86 -2.66
N SER A 305 17.24 8.85 -2.02
CA SER A 305 17.87 8.05 -0.97
C SER A 305 19.13 7.31 -1.46
N LEU A 306 19.09 6.74 -2.67
CA LEU A 306 20.24 6.08 -3.29
C LEU A 306 21.35 7.09 -3.57
N ALA A 307 21.02 8.23 -4.16
CA ALA A 307 21.99 9.28 -4.48
C ALA A 307 22.66 9.82 -3.20
N GLU A 308 21.87 10.04 -2.14
CA GLU A 308 22.36 10.49 -0.85
C GLU A 308 23.28 9.45 -0.20
N PHE A 309 22.92 8.16 -0.26
CA PHE A 309 23.77 7.09 0.24
C PHE A 309 25.08 6.99 -0.56
N GLN A 310 25.02 7.09 -1.88
CA GLN A 310 26.21 7.03 -2.73
C GLN A 310 27.17 8.21 -2.47
N ARG A 311 26.62 9.38 -2.14
CA ARG A 311 27.38 10.59 -1.79
C ARG A 311 28.04 10.49 -0.41
N THR A 312 27.32 9.97 0.58
CA THR A 312 27.77 9.92 1.98
C THR A 312 28.57 8.67 2.31
N ARG A 313 28.18 7.53 1.72
CA ARG A 313 28.68 6.17 2.01
C ARG A 313 28.66 5.83 3.50
N ASP A 314 27.79 6.47 4.28
CA ASP A 314 27.71 6.26 5.73
C ASP A 314 26.93 4.98 6.06
N ALA A 315 27.66 3.93 6.40
CA ALA A 315 27.08 2.64 6.76
C ALA A 315 26.12 2.70 7.97
N ALA A 316 26.22 3.72 8.83
CA ALA A 316 25.32 3.89 9.97
C ALA A 316 23.91 4.32 9.56
N THR A 317 23.76 5.04 8.44
CA THR A 317 22.47 5.53 7.92
C THR A 317 21.84 4.60 6.89
N MET A 318 22.57 3.59 6.42
CA MET A 318 22.16 2.71 5.31
C MET A 318 20.74 2.14 5.49
N ASP A 319 20.40 1.59 6.67
CA ASP A 319 19.08 0.98 6.87
C ASP A 319 17.96 2.02 6.86
N ALA A 320 18.16 3.16 7.54
CA ALA A 320 17.15 4.22 7.60
C ALA A 320 16.94 4.87 6.22
N LEU A 321 18.01 5.03 5.45
CA LEU A 321 17.98 5.70 4.16
C LEU A 321 17.47 4.77 3.04
N LEU A 322 17.98 3.53 2.98
CA LEU A 322 17.68 2.59 1.88
C LEU A 322 16.61 1.55 2.23
N GLY A 323 16.36 1.28 3.52
CA GLY A 323 15.35 0.31 3.94
C GLY A 323 13.94 0.58 3.38
N PRO A 324 13.45 1.83 3.37
CA PRO A 324 12.19 2.18 2.70
C PRO A 324 12.20 1.96 1.18
N ALA A 325 13.37 2.05 0.54
CA ALA A 325 13.53 1.74 -0.88
C ALA A 325 13.50 0.23 -1.14
N VAL A 326 14.09 -0.56 -0.22
CA VAL A 326 14.24 -2.01 -0.37
C VAL A 326 12.95 -2.76 -0.06
N SER A 327 12.23 -2.34 0.98
CA SER A 327 10.83 -2.74 1.20
C SER A 327 9.93 -2.11 0.13
N GLY A 328 8.73 -2.64 -0.04
CA GLY A 328 7.75 -2.09 -0.95
C GLY A 328 6.42 -1.87 -0.26
N SER A 329 5.55 -1.09 -0.90
CA SER A 329 4.20 -0.93 -0.42
C SER A 329 3.22 -0.57 -1.53
N CYS A 330 2.02 -1.15 -1.49
CA CYS A 330 0.88 -0.61 -2.20
C CYS A 330 0.43 0.70 -1.54
N GLY A 331 -0.14 1.62 -2.31
CA GLY A 331 -0.71 2.85 -1.78
C GLY A 331 -2.09 3.11 -2.38
N LEU A 332 -3.10 3.10 -1.53
CA LEU A 332 -4.47 3.41 -1.87
C LEU A 332 -4.93 4.63 -1.06
N VAL A 333 -5.26 5.71 -1.75
CA VAL A 333 -5.68 6.96 -1.14
C VAL A 333 -7.03 7.39 -1.68
N ALA A 334 -7.99 7.66 -0.80
CA ALA A 334 -9.25 8.31 -1.11
C ALA A 334 -9.25 9.74 -0.56
N VAL A 335 -9.54 10.72 -1.42
CA VAL A 335 -9.83 12.09 -1.03
C VAL A 335 -11.33 12.32 -1.14
N VAL A 336 -11.98 12.55 -0.01
CA VAL A 336 -13.40 12.91 0.07
C VAL A 336 -13.51 14.43 0.14
N ASP A 337 -14.15 15.02 -0.87
CA ASP A 337 -14.49 16.44 -0.92
C ASP A 337 -16.00 16.61 -0.68
N THR A 338 -16.35 17.08 0.51
CA THR A 338 -17.75 17.22 0.94
C THR A 338 -18.45 18.41 0.32
N GLU A 339 -17.71 19.40 -0.17
CA GLU A 339 -18.26 20.57 -0.85
C GLU A 339 -18.51 20.25 -2.32
N ALA A 340 -17.52 19.63 -2.98
CA ALA A 340 -17.63 19.22 -4.38
C ALA A 340 -18.47 17.95 -4.59
N ASN A 341 -18.95 17.33 -3.50
CA ASN A 341 -19.64 16.05 -3.46
C ASN A 341 -18.92 15.01 -4.33
N GLU A 342 -17.64 14.77 -4.03
CA GLU A 342 -16.78 13.92 -4.84
C GLU A 342 -15.85 13.07 -3.99
N VAL A 343 -15.58 11.87 -4.47
CA VAL A 343 -14.49 11.02 -3.99
C VAL A 343 -13.51 10.82 -5.15
N VAL A 344 -12.25 11.13 -4.90
CA VAL A 344 -11.14 10.86 -5.82
C VAL A 344 -10.25 9.80 -5.20
N VAL A 345 -10.09 8.67 -5.89
CA VAL A 345 -9.27 7.55 -5.45
C VAL A 345 -8.03 7.44 -6.31
N ALA A 346 -6.86 7.37 -5.68
CA ALA A 346 -5.58 7.05 -6.30
C ALA A 346 -5.12 5.67 -5.83
N ASN A 347 -4.96 4.72 -6.76
CA ASN A 347 -4.48 3.37 -6.45
C ASN A 347 -3.13 3.07 -7.12
N THR A 348 -2.20 2.57 -6.33
CA THR A 348 -0.92 1.98 -6.72
C THR A 348 -0.79 0.63 -6.02
N GLY A 349 -1.14 -0.47 -6.69
CA GLY A 349 -1.10 -1.83 -6.15
C GLY A 349 -2.45 -2.55 -6.14
N ASP A 350 -2.58 -3.53 -5.24
CA ASP A 350 -3.71 -4.48 -5.14
C ASP A 350 -4.57 -4.31 -3.88
N SER A 351 -4.34 -3.26 -3.09
CA SER A 351 -5.37 -2.72 -2.19
C SER A 351 -6.58 -2.20 -2.98
N ARG A 352 -7.77 -2.18 -2.37
CA ARG A 352 -9.00 -1.82 -3.09
C ARG A 352 -9.94 -0.88 -2.32
N ALA A 353 -10.54 0.05 -3.06
CA ALA A 353 -11.59 0.95 -2.59
C ALA A 353 -12.95 0.59 -3.22
N LEU A 354 -14.00 0.53 -2.40
CA LEU A 354 -15.38 0.25 -2.81
C LEU A 354 -16.33 1.34 -2.29
N MET A 355 -17.31 1.71 -3.10
CA MET A 355 -18.48 2.48 -2.69
C MET A 355 -19.64 1.54 -2.40
N GLY A 356 -20.27 1.71 -1.24
CA GLY A 356 -21.54 1.09 -0.88
C GLY A 356 -22.71 1.97 -1.30
N VAL A 357 -23.47 1.50 -2.30
CA VAL A 357 -24.62 2.24 -2.86
C VAL A 357 -25.92 1.55 -2.48
N ARG A 358 -26.85 2.29 -1.88
CA ARG A 358 -28.20 1.82 -1.59
C ARG A 358 -29.12 2.08 -2.78
N LEU A 359 -29.62 1.02 -3.41
CA LEU A 359 -30.54 1.10 -4.53
C LEU A 359 -31.96 1.47 -4.07
N GLY A 360 -32.79 1.96 -5.00
CA GLY A 360 -34.16 2.40 -4.69
C GLY A 360 -35.10 1.28 -4.21
N ASP A 361 -34.74 0.01 -4.44
CA ASP A 361 -35.46 -1.16 -3.92
C ASP A 361 -34.94 -1.64 -2.55
N GLY A 362 -34.02 -0.88 -1.94
CA GLY A 362 -33.41 -1.19 -0.65
C GLY A 362 -32.22 -2.15 -0.71
N ARG A 363 -31.91 -2.76 -1.87
CA ARG A 363 -30.72 -3.61 -2.02
C ARG A 363 -29.45 -2.78 -2.07
N TRP A 364 -28.33 -3.42 -1.76
CA TRP A 364 -27.00 -2.81 -1.79
C TRP A 364 -26.23 -3.24 -3.03
N LYS A 365 -25.42 -2.31 -3.57
CA LYS A 365 -24.54 -2.54 -4.72
C LYS A 365 -23.13 -2.08 -4.37
N ALA A 366 -22.16 -2.95 -4.64
CA ALA A 366 -20.75 -2.56 -4.65
C ALA A 366 -20.39 -1.85 -5.96
N VAL A 367 -19.73 -0.70 -5.85
CA VAL A 367 -19.12 0.00 -6.99
C VAL A 367 -17.63 0.14 -6.71
N ARG A 368 -16.80 -0.48 -7.56
CA ARG A 368 -15.33 -0.35 -7.46
C ARG A 368 -14.89 1.07 -7.74
N LEU A 369 -14.10 1.64 -6.83
CA LEU A 369 -13.41 2.92 -6.99
C LEU A 369 -11.91 2.74 -7.28
N SER A 370 -11.44 1.49 -7.39
CA SER A 370 -10.11 1.15 -7.86
C SER A 370 -10.14 -0.22 -8.55
N GLU A 371 -9.15 -0.47 -9.40
CA GLU A 371 -8.87 -1.79 -9.93
C GLU A 371 -7.53 -2.27 -9.36
N ASP A 372 -7.48 -3.53 -8.95
CA ASP A 372 -6.25 -4.16 -8.52
C ASP A 372 -5.24 -4.15 -9.67
N GLN A 373 -4.01 -3.78 -9.35
CA GLN A 373 -2.93 -3.67 -10.31
C GLN A 373 -2.01 -4.87 -10.15
N THR A 374 -2.47 -6.01 -10.65
CA THR A 374 -1.74 -7.29 -10.67
C THR A 374 -1.64 -7.82 -12.11
N ALA A 375 -0.96 -8.95 -12.28
CA ALA A 375 -0.92 -9.64 -13.57
C ALA A 375 -2.30 -10.11 -14.07
N ASP A 376 -3.27 -10.29 -13.17
CA ASP A 376 -4.63 -10.69 -13.54
C ASP A 376 -5.41 -9.54 -14.20
N ASN A 377 -4.94 -8.29 -14.03
CA ASN A 377 -5.49 -7.14 -14.73
C ASN A 377 -4.90 -7.05 -16.15
N ALA A 378 -5.77 -7.25 -17.15
CA ALA A 378 -5.38 -7.21 -18.56
C ALA A 378 -4.79 -5.87 -18.99
N ASN A 379 -5.26 -4.75 -18.41
CA ASN A 379 -4.73 -3.41 -18.71
C ASN A 379 -3.29 -3.26 -18.18
N GLU A 380 -3.00 -3.79 -17.00
CA GLU A 380 -1.65 -3.78 -16.43
C GLU A 380 -0.71 -4.71 -17.18
N THR A 381 -1.14 -5.91 -17.54
CA THR A 381 -0.34 -6.81 -18.37
C THR A 381 -0.02 -6.16 -19.73
N ALA A 382 -1.02 -5.54 -20.38
CA ALA A 382 -0.80 -4.83 -21.65
C ALA A 382 0.13 -3.62 -21.49
N ARG A 383 0.05 -2.89 -20.36
CA ARG A 383 0.98 -1.80 -20.03
C ARG A 383 2.41 -2.33 -19.89
N MET A 384 2.62 -3.35 -19.07
CA MET A 384 3.92 -3.96 -18.83
C MET A 384 4.55 -4.46 -20.14
N THR A 385 3.79 -5.15 -21.01
CA THR A 385 4.31 -5.58 -22.32
C THR A 385 4.70 -4.40 -23.22
N ARG A 386 3.93 -3.30 -23.19
CA ARG A 386 4.23 -2.10 -24.00
C ARG A 386 5.47 -1.36 -23.51
N GLU A 387 5.70 -1.31 -22.20
CA GLU A 387 6.87 -0.66 -21.61
C GLU A 387 8.16 -1.46 -21.82
N HIS A 388 8.05 -2.78 -22.05
CA HIS A 388 9.17 -3.69 -22.28
C HIS A 388 8.97 -4.52 -23.57
N PRO A 389 8.94 -3.89 -24.76
CA PRO A 389 8.48 -4.52 -26.00
C PRO A 389 9.33 -5.71 -26.48
N ASN A 390 10.56 -5.85 -25.97
CA ASN A 390 11.49 -6.91 -26.33
C ASN A 390 11.61 -8.03 -25.27
N GLU A 391 10.76 -8.01 -24.25
CA GLU A 391 10.83 -8.96 -23.13
C GLU A 391 9.55 -9.81 -23.02
N THR A 392 9.69 -11.13 -23.12
CA THR A 392 8.56 -12.05 -23.00
C THR A 392 8.28 -12.51 -21.57
N SER A 393 9.13 -12.13 -20.61
CA SER A 393 9.07 -12.61 -19.22
C SER A 393 8.80 -11.52 -18.18
N VAL A 394 8.30 -10.36 -18.61
CA VAL A 394 7.95 -9.26 -17.68
C VAL A 394 6.91 -9.67 -16.64
N ILE A 395 5.97 -10.53 -17.05
CA ILE A 395 5.09 -11.28 -16.16
C ILE A 395 5.46 -12.75 -16.28
N HIS A 396 5.85 -13.37 -15.17
CA HIS A 396 6.14 -14.79 -15.08
C HIS A 396 5.36 -15.40 -13.92
N ARG A 397 4.64 -16.50 -14.14
CA ARG A 397 3.78 -17.15 -13.12
C ARG A 397 2.82 -16.17 -12.42
N GLY A 398 2.24 -15.25 -13.19
CA GLY A 398 1.31 -14.23 -12.70
C GLY A 398 1.96 -13.14 -11.83
N ARG A 399 3.29 -12.99 -11.84
CA ARG A 399 4.02 -12.02 -11.01
C ARG A 399 5.04 -11.25 -11.84
N VAL A 400 5.32 -9.99 -11.46
CA VAL A 400 6.37 -9.19 -12.11
C VAL A 400 7.71 -9.88 -11.93
N LEU A 401 8.35 -10.25 -13.06
CA LEU A 401 9.56 -11.05 -13.12
C LEU A 401 9.53 -12.33 -12.26
N GLY A 402 8.34 -12.86 -11.97
CA GLY A 402 8.14 -14.05 -11.13
C GLY A 402 8.19 -13.81 -9.62
N GLY A 403 8.37 -12.58 -9.16
CA GLY A 403 8.54 -12.24 -7.74
C GLY A 403 7.37 -11.47 -7.14
N LEU A 404 7.12 -10.27 -7.65
CA LEU A 404 6.18 -9.31 -7.05
C LEU A 404 4.74 -9.53 -7.54
N MET A 405 3.78 -9.49 -6.63
CA MET A 405 2.36 -9.63 -6.95
C MET A 405 1.80 -8.37 -7.63
N PRO A 406 1.90 -7.17 -7.02
CA PRO A 406 1.44 -5.96 -7.66
C PRO A 406 2.37 -5.54 -8.82
N THR A 407 1.79 -5.01 -9.89
CA THR A 407 2.49 -4.42 -11.04
C THR A 407 2.87 -2.95 -10.80
N ARG A 408 2.37 -2.36 -9.71
CA ARG A 408 2.67 -1.00 -9.26
C ARG A 408 2.87 -1.00 -7.75
N ALA A 409 3.93 -0.34 -7.29
CA ALA A 409 4.26 -0.24 -5.86
C ALA A 409 5.22 0.93 -5.62
N PHE A 410 5.17 1.48 -4.41
CA PHE A 410 6.22 2.33 -3.85
C PHE A 410 7.42 1.48 -3.41
N GLY A 411 8.61 2.08 -3.32
CA GLY A 411 9.81 1.39 -2.87
C GLY A 411 10.23 0.33 -3.89
N ASP A 412 10.38 -0.92 -3.45
CA ASP A 412 10.62 -2.07 -4.33
C ASP A 412 11.82 -1.87 -5.27
N CYS A 413 12.89 -1.27 -4.74
CA CYS A 413 14.02 -0.76 -5.53
C CYS A 413 14.70 -1.83 -6.38
N ARG A 414 14.57 -3.11 -6.03
CA ARG A 414 15.03 -4.24 -6.85
C ARG A 414 14.39 -4.31 -8.24
N TYR A 415 13.24 -3.66 -8.44
CA TYR A 415 12.55 -3.54 -9.71
C TYR A 415 12.80 -2.19 -10.42
N LYS A 416 13.52 -1.26 -9.78
CA LYS A 416 13.68 0.13 -10.24
C LYS A 416 15.15 0.56 -10.39
N TRP A 417 16.03 0.15 -9.49
CA TRP A 417 17.42 0.58 -9.47
C TRP A 417 18.23 0.01 -10.65
N PRO A 418 19.23 0.76 -11.16
CA PRO A 418 20.21 0.25 -12.10
C PRO A 418 20.99 -0.94 -11.54
N LEU A 419 21.42 -1.86 -12.43
CA LEU A 419 22.16 -3.07 -12.05
C LEU A 419 23.45 -2.79 -11.27
N ASP A 420 24.18 -1.72 -11.58
CA ASP A 420 25.42 -1.38 -10.87
C ASP A 420 25.15 -1.03 -9.40
N ALA A 421 24.06 -0.31 -9.12
CA ALA A 421 23.64 0.00 -7.75
C ALA A 421 23.23 -1.27 -6.99
N GLN A 422 22.48 -2.16 -7.65
CA GLN A 422 22.12 -3.45 -7.06
C GLN A 422 23.37 -4.29 -6.73
N ARG A 423 24.32 -4.40 -7.66
CA ARG A 423 25.57 -5.16 -7.45
C ARG A 423 26.40 -4.61 -6.30
N ASP A 424 26.46 -3.29 -6.16
CA ASP A 424 27.20 -2.61 -5.09
C ASP A 424 26.54 -2.80 -3.71
N LEU A 425 25.22 -2.63 -3.63
CA LEU A 425 24.52 -2.47 -2.34
C LEU A 425 23.81 -3.74 -1.83
N PHE A 426 23.28 -4.58 -2.72
CA PHE A 426 22.46 -5.74 -2.31
C PHE A 426 23.21 -6.75 -1.45
N PRO A 427 24.47 -7.12 -1.70
CA PRO A 427 25.20 -8.02 -0.81
C PRO A 427 25.29 -7.52 0.63
N THR A 428 25.43 -6.20 0.82
CA THR A 428 25.51 -5.58 2.14
C THR A 428 24.12 -5.49 2.77
N LEU A 429 23.12 -4.98 2.06
CA LEU A 429 21.73 -4.88 2.54
C LEU A 429 21.17 -6.25 2.93
N TYR A 430 21.44 -7.30 2.14
CA TYR A 430 21.03 -8.66 2.44
C TYR A 430 21.64 -9.17 3.76
N LYS A 431 22.94 -8.94 3.98
CA LYS A 431 23.63 -9.30 5.24
C LYS A 431 23.08 -8.53 6.45
N ARG A 432 22.52 -7.34 6.24
CA ARG A 432 21.89 -6.51 7.29
C ARG A 432 20.46 -6.91 7.61
N GLY A 433 19.89 -7.88 6.88
CA GLY A 433 18.54 -8.41 7.14
C GLY A 433 17.49 -8.02 6.11
N HIS A 434 17.81 -7.18 5.13
CA HIS A 434 16.92 -6.85 4.02
C HIS A 434 16.89 -8.00 3.00
N ARG A 435 16.16 -9.07 3.35
CA ARG A 435 16.20 -10.36 2.62
C ARG A 435 15.74 -10.28 1.16
N TYR A 436 15.07 -9.21 0.78
CA TYR A 436 14.60 -8.99 -0.59
C TYR A 436 15.54 -8.14 -1.44
N ALA A 437 16.65 -7.64 -0.88
CA ALA A 437 17.75 -7.01 -1.62
C ALA A 437 18.49 -8.06 -2.48
N THR A 438 17.85 -8.49 -3.57
CA THR A 438 18.35 -9.48 -4.52
C THR A 438 17.91 -9.08 -5.92
N THR A 439 18.74 -9.32 -6.92
CA THR A 439 18.41 -8.99 -8.32
C THR A 439 17.40 -10.00 -8.87
N PRO A 440 16.24 -9.55 -9.40
CA PRO A 440 15.30 -10.44 -10.07
C PRO A 440 15.93 -11.15 -11.28
N PRO A 441 15.46 -12.35 -11.66
CA PRO A 441 15.86 -12.97 -12.92
C PRO A 441 15.38 -12.13 -14.11
N ASN A 442 16.10 -12.21 -15.24
CA ASN A 442 15.75 -11.51 -16.49
C ASN A 442 15.58 -9.99 -16.35
N TYR A 443 16.35 -9.37 -15.46
CA TYR A 443 16.33 -7.92 -15.22
C TYR A 443 17.15 -7.17 -16.27
N THR A 444 16.51 -6.77 -17.37
CA THR A 444 17.17 -6.22 -18.57
C THR A 444 16.81 -4.76 -18.89
N THR A 445 15.54 -4.33 -18.78
CA THR A 445 15.13 -2.95 -19.05
C THR A 445 14.40 -2.29 -17.88
N PRO A 446 15.04 -2.15 -16.70
CA PRO A 446 14.41 -1.45 -15.58
C PRO A 446 14.13 0.03 -15.90
N PRO A 447 13.14 0.66 -15.23
CA PRO A 447 12.31 0.12 -14.15
C PRO A 447 11.15 -0.75 -14.65
N TYR A 448 10.75 -1.76 -13.87
CA TYR A 448 9.61 -2.67 -14.17
C TYR A 448 8.33 -2.36 -13.38
N VAL A 449 8.45 -1.59 -12.31
CA VAL A 449 7.34 -1.24 -11.40
C VAL A 449 7.34 0.26 -11.22
N THR A 450 6.16 0.86 -11.15
CA THR A 450 5.97 2.30 -10.95
C THR A 450 5.08 2.56 -9.75
N ALA A 451 5.31 3.66 -9.04
CA ALA A 451 4.39 4.16 -8.02
C ALA A 451 3.29 5.07 -8.59
N ARG A 452 3.30 5.36 -9.90
CA ARG A 452 2.29 6.24 -10.52
C ARG A 452 0.90 5.62 -10.37
N PRO A 453 -0.06 6.32 -9.74
CA PRO A 453 -1.38 5.75 -9.47
C PRO A 453 -2.26 5.74 -10.71
N VAL A 454 -3.28 4.89 -10.68
CA VAL A 454 -4.49 5.06 -11.48
C VAL A 454 -5.48 5.87 -10.66
N ILE A 455 -6.03 6.92 -11.26
CA ILE A 455 -7.02 7.79 -10.62
C ILE A 455 -8.43 7.40 -11.08
N VAL A 456 -9.34 7.24 -10.12
CA VAL A 456 -10.79 7.15 -10.34
C VAL A 456 -11.46 8.31 -9.65
N ARG A 457 -12.47 8.89 -10.29
CA ARG A 457 -13.29 9.97 -9.77
C ARG A 457 -14.72 9.52 -9.71
N HIS A 458 -15.40 9.82 -8.61
CA HIS A 458 -16.79 9.46 -8.40
C HIS A 458 -17.54 10.65 -7.80
N LYS A 459 -18.54 11.15 -8.52
CA LYS A 459 -19.46 12.17 -7.98
C LYS A 459 -20.46 11.49 -7.05
N LEU A 460 -20.50 11.98 -5.82
CA LEU A 460 -21.37 11.47 -4.77
C LEU A 460 -22.83 11.82 -5.11
N GLY A 461 -23.68 10.80 -5.03
CA GLY A 461 -25.13 10.92 -5.09
C GLY A 461 -25.80 10.63 -3.74
N PRO A 462 -27.12 10.85 -3.64
CA PRO A 462 -27.91 10.60 -2.43
C PRO A 462 -27.94 9.12 -2.00
N ASN A 463 -27.59 8.21 -2.90
CA ASN A 463 -27.62 6.77 -2.68
C ASN A 463 -26.27 6.21 -2.21
N ASP A 464 -25.20 7.02 -2.27
CA ASP A 464 -23.86 6.64 -1.85
C ASP A 464 -23.76 6.79 -0.33
N LYS A 465 -23.54 5.69 0.40
CA LYS A 465 -23.65 5.69 1.88
C LYS A 465 -22.33 5.54 2.61
N PHE A 466 -21.38 4.82 2.03
CA PHE A 466 -20.07 4.65 2.62
C PHE A 466 -19.00 4.27 1.59
N VAL A 467 -17.75 4.59 1.91
CA VAL A 467 -16.57 4.14 1.17
C VAL A 467 -15.78 3.18 2.05
N VAL A 468 -15.41 2.02 1.53
CA VAL A 468 -14.49 1.07 2.16
C VAL A 468 -13.14 1.21 1.47
N VAL A 469 -12.07 1.39 2.24
CA VAL A 469 -10.68 1.44 1.79
C VAL A 469 -9.91 0.38 2.59
N ALA A 470 -9.33 -0.62 1.92
CA ALA A 470 -8.70 -1.75 2.62
C ALA A 470 -7.56 -2.43 1.83
N THR A 471 -6.69 -3.14 2.55
CA THR A 471 -5.62 -4.00 2.00
C THR A 471 -6.17 -5.29 1.40
N ASP A 472 -5.32 -6.00 0.64
CA ASP A 472 -5.71 -7.23 -0.05
C ASP A 472 -6.10 -8.35 0.93
N GLY A 473 -5.57 -8.34 2.17
CA GLY A 473 -5.91 -9.30 3.21
C GLY A 473 -7.40 -9.40 3.50
N LEU A 474 -8.16 -8.31 3.28
CA LEU A 474 -9.63 -8.33 3.31
C LEU A 474 -10.21 -9.04 2.06
N TYR A 475 -9.78 -8.61 0.88
CA TYR A 475 -10.33 -9.02 -0.41
C TYR A 475 -9.92 -10.44 -0.84
N ASP A 476 -8.90 -11.00 -0.18
CA ASP A 476 -8.53 -12.40 -0.22
C ASP A 476 -9.58 -13.30 0.46
N GLN A 477 -10.35 -12.76 1.41
CA GLN A 477 -11.38 -13.51 2.15
C GLN A 477 -12.80 -13.24 1.62
N LEU A 478 -13.09 -12.01 1.20
CA LEU A 478 -14.43 -11.58 0.83
C LEU A 478 -14.47 -10.98 -0.58
N SER A 479 -15.53 -11.31 -1.33
CA SER A 479 -15.86 -10.62 -2.57
C SER A 479 -16.37 -9.19 -2.32
N ASP A 480 -16.38 -8.35 -3.36
CA ASP A 480 -16.85 -6.95 -3.23
C ASP A 480 -18.28 -6.85 -2.70
N ASP A 481 -19.16 -7.73 -3.18
CA ASP A 481 -20.55 -7.78 -2.73
C ASP A 481 -20.64 -8.25 -1.27
N GLU A 482 -19.82 -9.21 -0.84
CA GLU A 482 -19.78 -9.64 0.57
C GLU A 482 -19.27 -8.52 1.49
N VAL A 483 -18.26 -7.76 1.05
CA VAL A 483 -17.75 -6.59 1.77
C VAL A 483 -18.86 -5.55 1.95
N VAL A 484 -19.46 -5.11 0.84
CA VAL A 484 -20.50 -4.06 0.89
C VAL A 484 -21.74 -4.53 1.65
N ASN A 485 -22.20 -5.77 1.44
CA ASN A 485 -23.36 -6.29 2.16
C ASN A 485 -23.09 -6.44 3.68
N THR A 486 -21.86 -6.74 4.09
CA THR A 486 -21.51 -6.81 5.52
C THR A 486 -21.55 -5.43 6.17
N VAL A 487 -20.96 -4.42 5.53
CA VAL A 487 -21.00 -3.04 6.04
C VAL A 487 -22.42 -2.48 6.00
N ALA A 488 -23.20 -2.83 4.98
CA ALA A 488 -24.61 -2.47 4.85
C ALA A 488 -25.48 -3.02 5.98
N GLN A 489 -25.28 -4.28 6.39
CA GLN A 489 -25.99 -4.88 7.53
C GLN A 489 -25.76 -4.07 8.80
N TRP A 490 -24.52 -3.67 9.05
CA TRP A 490 -24.16 -2.79 10.16
C TRP A 490 -24.80 -1.39 10.02
N TYR A 491 -24.76 -0.81 8.82
CA TYR A 491 -25.30 0.51 8.53
C TYR A 491 -26.83 0.57 8.75
N ASP A 492 -27.56 -0.42 8.23
CA ASP A 492 -29.01 -0.49 8.32
C ASP A 492 -29.47 -0.74 9.77
N ALA A 493 -28.75 -1.57 10.54
CA ALA A 493 -29.05 -1.81 11.96
C ALA A 493 -28.99 -0.52 12.79
N ARG A 494 -27.97 0.32 12.56
CA ARG A 494 -27.83 1.60 13.27
C ARG A 494 -28.81 2.67 12.79
N SER A 495 -29.12 2.68 11.49
CA SER A 495 -30.10 3.62 10.92
C SER A 495 -31.53 3.37 11.43
N ALA A 496 -31.85 2.15 11.84
CA ALA A 496 -33.15 1.78 12.40
C ALA A 496 -33.37 2.21 13.86
N GLY A 497 -32.41 2.92 14.49
CA GLY A 497 -32.51 3.32 15.89
C GLY A 497 -32.43 2.13 16.87
N MET A 498 -31.89 0.99 16.42
CA MET A 498 -31.64 -0.17 17.28
C MET A 498 -30.34 0.06 18.07
N GLU A 499 -30.37 0.97 19.03
CA GLU A 499 -29.28 1.10 20.00
C GLU A 499 -29.22 -0.13 20.92
N GLY A 500 -28.06 -0.78 20.95
CA GLY A 500 -27.53 -1.47 22.14
C GLY A 500 -28.12 -2.81 22.59
N ASN A 501 -29.17 -3.37 21.96
CA ASN A 501 -29.63 -4.72 22.36
C ASN A 501 -30.40 -5.52 21.28
N SER A 502 -30.26 -5.17 20.00
CA SER A 502 -30.86 -5.95 18.91
C SER A 502 -29.89 -7.00 18.40
N LEU A 503 -30.36 -8.24 18.27
CA LEU A 503 -29.69 -9.46 17.81
C LEU A 503 -29.00 -9.40 16.41
N THR A 504 -28.84 -8.24 15.79
CA THR A 504 -28.47 -8.13 14.37
C THR A 504 -26.97 -7.91 14.10
N THR A 505 -26.24 -7.17 14.95
CA THR A 505 -24.77 -6.98 14.79
C THR A 505 -24.08 -6.86 16.15
N GLN A 506 -23.05 -7.67 16.39
CA GLN A 506 -22.34 -7.72 17.68
C GLN A 506 -21.27 -6.63 17.86
N ASP A 507 -20.87 -5.94 16.79
CA ASP A 507 -19.75 -4.99 16.79
C ASP A 507 -20.27 -3.53 16.65
N GLU A 508 -19.78 -2.63 17.50
CA GLU A 508 -20.09 -1.19 17.47
C GLU A 508 -19.45 -0.47 16.28
N ASN A 509 -18.29 -0.95 15.84
CA ASN A 509 -17.47 -0.39 14.76
C ASN A 509 -17.65 -1.19 13.45
N ALA A 510 -17.90 -0.47 12.36
CA ALA A 510 -18.13 -1.08 11.05
C ALA A 510 -16.92 -1.87 10.53
N ALA A 511 -15.70 -1.36 10.75
CA ALA A 511 -14.48 -2.00 10.28
C ALA A 511 -14.20 -3.28 11.09
N THR A 512 -14.42 -3.26 12.41
CA THR A 512 -14.38 -4.46 13.27
C THR A 512 -15.38 -5.51 12.80
N HIS A 513 -16.61 -5.10 12.50
CA HIS A 513 -17.64 -6.00 11.97
C HIS A 513 -17.20 -6.68 10.67
N LEU A 514 -16.60 -5.90 9.76
CA LEU A 514 -16.11 -6.39 8.47
C LEU A 514 -14.90 -7.31 8.61
N VAL A 515 -13.92 -6.94 9.44
CA VAL A 515 -12.73 -7.76 9.74
C VAL A 515 -13.15 -9.09 10.38
N ARG A 516 -14.10 -9.06 11.31
CA ARG A 516 -14.64 -10.28 11.92
C ARG A 516 -15.29 -11.18 10.88
N ALA A 517 -16.10 -10.63 9.98
CA ALA A 517 -16.71 -11.40 8.91
C ALA A 517 -15.66 -12.03 7.99
N ALA A 518 -14.60 -11.28 7.63
CA ALA A 518 -13.51 -11.77 6.80
C ALA A 518 -12.78 -12.95 7.46
N LEU A 519 -12.41 -12.82 8.74
CA LEU A 519 -11.69 -13.86 9.47
C LEU A 519 -12.57 -15.03 9.92
N SER A 520 -13.89 -14.88 9.87
CA SER A 520 -14.83 -15.98 10.14
C SER A 520 -15.22 -16.75 8.88
N THR A 521 -14.80 -16.30 7.70
CA THR A 521 -15.17 -16.91 6.42
C THR A 521 -14.15 -17.98 6.02
N ASP A 522 -14.61 -19.20 5.79
CA ASP A 522 -13.75 -20.28 5.30
C ASP A 522 -13.49 -20.16 3.78
N ARG A 523 -12.59 -21.01 3.26
CA ARG A 523 -12.22 -21.01 1.82
C ARG A 523 -13.37 -21.35 0.86
N LEU A 524 -14.52 -21.79 1.38
CA LEU A 524 -15.73 -22.08 0.63
C LEU A 524 -16.77 -20.95 0.76
N GLY A 525 -16.44 -19.84 1.43
CA GLY A 525 -17.34 -18.72 1.66
C GLY A 525 -18.30 -18.93 2.84
N ARG A 526 -18.10 -19.95 3.68
CA ARG A 526 -18.99 -20.24 4.81
C ARG A 526 -18.50 -19.53 6.06
N ARG A 527 -19.41 -18.82 6.74
CA ARG A 527 -19.12 -18.16 8.02
C ARG A 527 -19.20 -19.15 9.18
N ASP A 528 -18.14 -19.22 9.98
CA ASP A 528 -18.04 -20.08 11.16
C ASP A 528 -17.07 -19.44 12.17
N ASP A 529 -17.56 -19.22 13.39
CA ASP A 529 -16.81 -18.61 14.49
C ASP A 529 -15.57 -19.43 14.92
N THR A 530 -15.57 -20.74 14.65
CA THR A 530 -14.38 -21.58 14.89
C THR A 530 -13.20 -21.22 13.96
N VAL A 531 -13.48 -20.62 12.80
CA VAL A 531 -12.46 -20.20 11.83
C VAL A 531 -11.66 -19.03 12.39
N ILE A 532 -12.32 -17.97 12.85
CA ILE A 532 -11.62 -16.79 13.40
C ILE A 532 -10.82 -17.15 14.66
N ARG A 533 -11.41 -17.93 15.57
CA ARG A 533 -10.72 -18.42 16.78
C ARG A 533 -9.48 -19.22 16.46
N ARG A 534 -9.50 -20.03 15.38
CA ARG A 534 -8.35 -20.81 14.93
C ARG A 534 -7.31 -19.94 14.24
N LEU A 535 -7.72 -19.05 13.33
CA LEU A 535 -6.79 -18.18 12.61
C LEU A 535 -6.04 -17.27 13.57
N LEU A 536 -6.74 -16.66 14.53
CA LEU A 536 -6.15 -15.76 15.51
C LEU A 536 -5.30 -16.48 16.57
N ALA A 537 -5.51 -17.79 16.80
CA ALA A 537 -4.62 -18.58 17.67
C ALA A 537 -3.21 -18.76 17.08
N ILE A 538 -3.06 -18.68 15.74
CA ILE A 538 -1.77 -18.90 15.08
C ILE A 538 -0.91 -17.63 15.18
N PRO A 539 0.29 -17.70 15.79
CA PRO A 539 1.15 -16.53 15.96
C PRO A 539 1.97 -16.19 14.70
N PRO A 540 2.35 -14.91 14.49
CA PRO A 540 3.41 -14.54 13.54
C PRO A 540 4.71 -15.26 13.87
N PRO A 541 5.59 -15.62 12.93
CA PRO A 541 5.45 -15.47 11.48
C PRO A 541 4.63 -16.61 10.84
N HIS A 542 4.09 -17.54 11.64
CA HIS A 542 3.39 -18.72 11.11
C HIS A 542 2.02 -18.39 10.53
N SER A 543 1.37 -17.35 11.04
CA SER A 543 0.09 -16.81 10.57
C SER A 543 0.08 -16.39 9.11
N ARG A 544 1.20 -15.89 8.55
CA ARG A 544 1.31 -15.42 7.16
C ARG A 544 0.96 -16.49 6.11
N ARG A 545 0.93 -17.76 6.52
CA ARG A 545 0.53 -18.90 5.67
C ARG A 545 -0.98 -19.15 5.63
N PHE A 546 -1.72 -18.49 6.51
CA PHE A 546 -3.14 -18.73 6.75
C PHE A 546 -4.00 -17.48 6.51
N ARG A 547 -3.45 -16.29 6.77
CA ARG A 547 -4.07 -15.00 6.51
C ARG A 547 -3.00 -13.95 6.20
N ASP A 548 -3.40 -12.84 5.62
CA ASP A 548 -2.57 -11.64 5.53
C ASP A 548 -2.81 -10.69 6.70
N ASP A 549 -2.01 -9.63 6.79
CA ASP A 549 -2.39 -8.41 7.51
C ASP A 549 -3.71 -7.90 6.94
N ILE A 550 -4.63 -7.42 7.79
CA ILE A 550 -5.91 -6.87 7.34
C ILE A 550 -6.03 -5.48 7.93
N SER A 551 -6.17 -4.47 7.08
CA SER A 551 -6.35 -3.08 7.49
C SER A 551 -7.50 -2.45 6.72
N VAL A 552 -8.43 -1.85 7.46
CA VAL A 552 -9.70 -1.36 6.91
C VAL A 552 -9.98 0.05 7.43
N GLN A 553 -10.40 0.95 6.54
CA GLN A 553 -11.10 2.19 6.87
C GLN A 553 -12.46 2.23 6.19
N ILE A 554 -13.51 2.54 6.95
CA ILE A 554 -14.87 2.75 6.46
C ILE A 554 -15.27 4.19 6.74
N ILE A 555 -15.51 4.93 5.66
CA ILE A 555 -15.96 6.32 5.69
C ILE A 555 -17.46 6.32 5.42
N THR A 556 -18.26 6.44 6.46
CA THR A 556 -19.72 6.60 6.35
C THR A 556 -20.04 8.05 6.01
N LEU A 557 -20.75 8.23 4.90
CA LEU A 557 -21.18 9.52 4.37
C LEU A 557 -22.54 9.85 5.02
N ASN A 558 -22.56 10.58 6.14
CA ASN A 558 -23.85 11.08 6.66
C ASN A 558 -24.26 12.30 5.84
N GLN A 559 -25.05 12.03 4.80
CA GLN A 559 -25.74 13.04 3.99
C GLN A 559 -27.10 13.38 4.59
#